data_AF-A0A6C0LK04-F1
#
_entry.id   AF-A0A6C0LK04-F1
#
_cell.length_a   1.000
_cell.length_b   1.000
_cell.length_c   1.000
_cell.angle_alpha   90.00
_cell.angle_beta   90.00
_cell.angle_gamma   90.00
#
_symmetry.space_group_name_H-M   'P 1'
#
loop_
_entity.id
_entity.type
_entity.pdbx_description
1 polymer ?
#
loop_
_entity_poly.entity_id
_entity_poly.type
_entity_poly.pdbx_seq_one_letter_code
_entity_poly.pdbx_strand_id
1 'polypeptide(L)'
;MTTRNQQFETVQKECLELFQRKNKDYGDAFADYGVVGVLVRMGDKIRRLQNISNTGVTLVKDESFRDTLIDLHNYAAMAVLLLDSNDKMPITSEDDSEYESEDDCTIVNENGSKELHVWMVSSSCNSDITYEVVKYEDDSMSCDCKGFEHHGWCKHCEAKKDVVINIPELIAPYEEENKIISEIEALPDLLQNNTRKWFVESSSDPNTQYEVTKYPNGEMTCTCKGFEHHKWCKHCEQYKN
;
A
#
# COMPACT_ATOMS: atom_id res chain seq x y z
N MET A 1 18.80 30.01 0.40
CA MET A 1 18.51 28.59 0.70
C MET A 1 17.02 28.39 0.57
N THR A 2 16.57 27.46 -0.25
CA THR A 2 15.16 27.08 -0.30
C THR A 2 14.79 26.27 0.94
N THR A 3 13.62 26.53 1.51
CA THR A 3 13.14 25.83 2.71
C THR A 3 12.71 24.39 2.36
N ARG A 4 12.64 23.50 3.36
CA ARG A 4 12.15 22.12 3.14
C ARG A 4 10.74 22.09 2.53
N ASN A 5 9.88 23.03 2.94
CA ASN A 5 8.54 23.18 2.37
C ASN A 5 8.60 23.51 0.88
N GLN A 6 9.47 24.45 0.47
CA GLN A 6 9.64 24.80 -0.95
C GLN A 6 10.19 23.63 -1.79
N GLN A 7 11.08 22.83 -1.20
CA GLN A 7 11.57 21.61 -1.86
C GLN A 7 10.44 20.59 -2.05
N PHE A 8 9.60 20.40 -1.04
CA PHE A 8 8.45 19.50 -1.11
C PHE A 8 7.40 19.97 -2.12
N GLU A 9 7.07 21.27 -2.12
CA GLU A 9 6.18 21.89 -3.11
C GLU A 9 6.69 21.68 -4.55
N THR A 10 8.01 21.76 -4.75
CA THR A 10 8.63 21.51 -6.06
C THR A 10 8.40 20.07 -6.51
N VAL A 11 8.55 19.09 -5.60
CA VAL A 11 8.29 17.68 -5.89
C VAL A 11 6.82 17.44 -6.18
N GLN A 12 5.91 17.99 -5.36
CA GLN A 12 4.46 17.85 -5.59
C GLN A 12 4.03 18.44 -6.94
N LYS A 13 4.63 19.57 -7.34
CA LYS A 13 4.35 20.17 -8.65
C LYS A 13 4.78 19.25 -9.79
N GLU A 14 5.96 18.65 -9.70
CA GLU A 14 6.43 17.68 -10.68
C GLU A 14 5.53 16.44 -10.73
N CYS A 15 5.12 15.91 -9.58
CA CYS A 15 4.17 14.80 -9.48
C CYS A 15 2.85 15.12 -10.21
N LEU A 16 2.30 16.33 -9.96
CA LEU A 16 1.08 16.80 -10.60
C LEU A 16 1.25 16.94 -12.12
N GLU A 17 2.35 17.51 -12.60
CA GLU A 17 2.65 17.63 -14.03
C GLU A 17 2.76 16.25 -14.70
N LEU A 18 3.38 15.28 -14.02
CA LEU A 18 3.47 13.90 -14.50
C LEU A 18 2.10 13.22 -14.55
N PHE A 19 1.29 13.37 -13.49
CA PHE A 19 -0.07 12.86 -13.44
C PHE A 19 -0.92 13.43 -14.56
N GLN A 20 -0.91 14.75 -14.76
CA GLN A 20 -1.65 15.42 -15.84
C GLN A 20 -1.27 14.87 -17.22
N ARG A 21 0.02 14.65 -17.46
CA ARG A 21 0.51 14.06 -18.72
C ARG A 21 -0.01 12.63 -18.90
N LYS A 22 0.16 11.76 -17.90
CA LYS A 22 -0.30 10.36 -17.98
C LYS A 22 -1.83 10.27 -18.07
N ASN A 23 -2.55 11.04 -17.27
CA ASN A 23 -4.02 11.07 -17.28
C ASN A 23 -4.59 11.58 -18.61
N LYS A 24 -3.86 12.45 -19.32
CA LYS A 24 -4.24 12.84 -20.69
C LYS A 24 -4.09 11.69 -21.69
N ASP A 25 -3.07 10.85 -21.52
CA ASP A 25 -2.77 9.75 -22.43
C ASP A 25 -3.68 8.52 -22.20
N TYR A 26 -4.03 8.25 -20.94
CA TYR A 26 -4.77 7.05 -20.53
C TYR A 26 -6.21 7.32 -20.03
N GLY A 27 -6.60 8.59 -19.84
CA GLY A 27 -7.86 8.94 -19.20
C GLY A 27 -7.93 8.49 -17.74
N ASP A 28 -9.15 8.46 -17.19
CA ASP A 28 -9.44 8.05 -15.81
C ASP A 28 -9.40 6.53 -15.59
N ALA A 29 -8.58 5.81 -16.36
CA ALA A 29 -8.52 4.35 -16.38
C ALA A 29 -8.10 3.74 -15.03
N PHE A 30 -7.60 4.54 -14.08
CA PHE A 30 -7.30 4.08 -12.73
C PHE A 30 -8.57 3.99 -11.84
N ALA A 31 -9.63 4.74 -12.17
CA ALA A 31 -10.90 4.67 -11.45
C ALA A 31 -11.65 3.36 -11.71
N ASP A 32 -11.52 2.80 -12.92
CA ASP A 32 -12.18 1.55 -13.32
C ASP A 32 -11.82 0.34 -12.41
N TYR A 33 -10.61 0.33 -11.85
CA TYR A 33 -10.11 -0.74 -10.98
C TYR A 33 -10.18 -0.39 -9.48
N GLY A 34 -10.64 0.83 -9.16
CA GLY A 34 -10.74 1.32 -7.79
C GLY A 34 -9.41 1.34 -7.02
N VAL A 35 -9.51 1.53 -5.70
CA VAL A 35 -8.36 1.64 -4.79
C VAL A 35 -7.48 0.39 -4.84
N VAL A 36 -8.08 -0.80 -4.96
CA VAL A 36 -7.36 -2.08 -5.04
C VAL A 36 -6.46 -2.12 -6.27
N GLY A 37 -6.94 -1.70 -7.44
CA GLY A 37 -6.12 -1.63 -8.65
C GLY A 37 -4.92 -0.70 -8.52
N VAL A 38 -5.08 0.40 -7.79
CA VAL A 38 -3.99 1.34 -7.49
C VAL A 38 -2.92 0.68 -6.59
N LEU A 39 -3.33 -0.06 -5.56
CA LEU A 39 -2.41 -0.77 -4.66
C LEU A 39 -1.61 -1.86 -5.37
N VAL A 40 -2.24 -2.63 -6.26
CA VAL A 40 -1.54 -3.64 -7.08
C VAL A 40 -0.41 -3.00 -7.90
N ARG A 41 -0.68 -1.84 -8.52
CA ARG A 41 0.32 -1.10 -9.29
C ARG A 41 1.46 -0.55 -8.44
N MET A 42 1.19 -0.18 -7.19
CA MET A 42 2.24 0.18 -6.24
C MET A 42 3.13 -1.03 -5.92
N GLY A 43 2.52 -2.20 -5.68
CA GLY A 43 3.23 -3.45 -5.44
C GLY A 43 4.17 -3.82 -6.59
N ASP A 44 3.70 -3.72 -7.84
CA ASP A 44 4.52 -3.97 -9.04
C ASP A 44 5.75 -3.05 -9.11
N LYS A 45 5.57 -1.77 -8.79
CA LYS A 45 6.64 -0.76 -8.80
C LYS A 45 7.67 -0.99 -7.69
N ILE A 46 7.22 -1.37 -6.49
CA ILE A 46 8.08 -1.69 -5.35
C ILE A 46 8.90 -2.95 -5.64
N ARG A 47 8.25 -4.02 -6.14
CA ARG A 47 8.93 -5.27 -6.52
C ARG A 47 10.01 -5.01 -7.57
N ARG A 48 9.71 -4.16 -8.56
CA ARG A 48 10.71 -3.71 -9.57
C ARG A 48 11.89 -2.99 -8.93
N LEU A 49 11.65 -2.13 -7.93
CA LEU A 49 12.69 -1.39 -7.23
C LEU A 49 13.60 -2.29 -6.40
N GLN A 50 13.01 -3.26 -5.68
CA GLN A 50 13.74 -4.25 -4.88
C GLN A 50 14.63 -5.11 -5.76
N ASN A 51 14.14 -5.53 -6.94
CA ASN A 51 14.92 -6.30 -7.90
C ASN A 51 16.13 -5.51 -8.45
N ILE A 52 15.99 -4.20 -8.65
CA ILE A 52 17.10 -3.31 -9.07
C ILE A 52 18.11 -3.13 -7.93
N SER A 53 17.64 -2.97 -6.68
CA SER A 53 18.51 -2.77 -5.50
C SER A 53 19.34 -4.01 -5.17
N ASN A 54 18.76 -5.21 -5.30
CA ASN A 54 19.41 -6.46 -4.92
C ASN A 54 20.41 -6.98 -5.96
N THR A 55 20.22 -6.64 -7.24
CA THR A 55 21.12 -7.09 -8.32
C THR A 55 22.32 -6.17 -8.51
N GLY A 56 22.34 -4.95 -7.95
CA GLY A 56 23.43 -3.98 -8.08
C GLY A 56 23.73 -3.54 -9.52
N VAL A 57 22.93 -4.02 -10.48
CA VAL A 57 23.09 -3.85 -11.90
C VAL A 57 22.00 -2.90 -12.36
N THR A 58 22.38 -1.65 -12.57
CA THR A 58 21.52 -0.61 -13.15
C THR A 58 21.34 -0.90 -14.65
N LEU A 59 20.65 -1.99 -15.01
CA LEU A 59 20.33 -2.36 -16.39
C LEU A 59 18.91 -1.94 -16.82
N VAL A 60 18.35 -0.89 -16.22
CA VAL A 60 17.16 -0.24 -16.76
C VAL A 60 17.53 1.19 -17.13
N LYS A 61 17.76 1.43 -18.42
CA LYS A 61 18.09 2.75 -18.97
C LYS A 61 16.95 3.76 -18.92
N ASP A 62 15.72 3.35 -18.54
CA ASP A 62 14.52 4.14 -18.78
C ASP A 62 13.77 4.63 -17.53
N GLU A 63 14.05 4.12 -16.32
CA GLU A 63 13.33 4.54 -15.11
C GLU A 63 14.27 4.58 -13.90
N SER A 64 14.53 5.77 -13.36
CA SER A 64 15.41 5.94 -12.20
C SER A 64 14.69 5.60 -10.90
N PHE A 65 15.45 5.31 -9.82
CA PHE A 65 14.90 5.14 -8.46
C PHE A 65 14.00 6.30 -8.05
N ARG A 66 14.36 7.53 -8.45
CA ARG A 66 13.58 8.74 -8.20
C ARG A 66 12.26 8.72 -8.96
N ASP A 67 12.25 8.30 -10.22
CA ASP A 67 11.04 8.23 -11.04
C ASP A 67 10.04 7.22 -10.45
N THR A 68 10.53 6.08 -9.94
CA THR A 68 9.70 5.11 -9.21
C THR A 68 9.08 5.74 -7.95
N LEU A 69 9.84 6.52 -7.18
CA LEU A 69 9.30 7.20 -5.99
C LEU A 69 8.26 8.27 -6.36
N ILE A 70 8.44 8.98 -7.47
CA ILE A 70 7.45 9.93 -8.01
C ILE A 70 6.17 9.20 -8.45
N ASP A 71 6.31 8.05 -9.11
CA ASP A 71 5.17 7.20 -9.47
C ASP A 71 4.42 6.72 -8.22
N LEU A 72 5.12 6.25 -7.19
CA LEU A 72 4.51 5.82 -5.92
C LEU A 72 3.78 6.97 -5.21
N HIS A 73 4.33 8.19 -5.24
CA HIS A 73 3.64 9.37 -4.72
C HIS A 73 2.32 9.62 -5.45
N ASN A 74 2.32 9.54 -6.78
CA ASN A 74 1.11 9.71 -7.58
C ASN A 74 0.09 8.59 -7.34
N TYR A 75 0.52 7.33 -7.20
CA TYR A 75 -0.39 6.23 -6.85
C TYR A 75 -1.05 6.45 -5.49
N ALA A 76 -0.29 6.86 -4.48
CA ALA A 76 -0.86 7.20 -3.18
C ALA A 76 -1.90 8.34 -3.28
N ALA A 77 -1.60 9.40 -4.04
CA ALA A 77 -2.54 10.49 -4.26
C ALA A 77 -3.81 10.03 -5.01
N MET A 78 -3.69 9.17 -6.03
CA MET A 78 -4.83 8.61 -6.77
C MET A 78 -5.71 7.72 -5.89
N ALA A 79 -5.12 6.90 -5.01
CA ALA A 79 -5.87 6.10 -4.04
C ALA A 79 -6.73 6.99 -3.12
N VAL A 80 -6.15 8.09 -2.62
CA VAL A 80 -6.88 9.07 -1.81
C VAL A 80 -8.00 9.74 -2.62
N LEU A 81 -7.75 10.14 -3.88
CA LEU A 81 -8.79 10.70 -4.75
C LEU A 81 -9.98 9.74 -4.90
N LEU A 82 -9.73 8.44 -5.06
CA LEU A 82 -10.80 7.43 -5.17
C LEU A 82 -11.57 7.25 -3.86
N LEU A 83 -10.88 7.26 -2.72
CA LEU A 83 -11.52 7.19 -1.41
C LEU A 83 -12.42 8.42 -1.14
N ASP A 84 -11.96 9.61 -1.52
CA ASP A 84 -12.69 10.86 -1.32
C ASP A 84 -13.87 11.02 -2.31
N SER A 85 -13.83 10.34 -3.47
CA SER A 85 -14.81 10.53 -4.54
C SER A 85 -16.18 9.88 -4.28
N ASN A 86 -16.40 9.19 -3.15
CA ASN A 86 -17.65 8.46 -2.84
C ASN A 86 -18.11 7.46 -3.92
N ASP A 87 -17.28 7.16 -4.92
CA ASP A 87 -17.50 6.06 -5.83
C ASP A 87 -17.37 4.80 -5.00
N LYS A 88 -18.54 4.33 -4.55
CA LYS A 88 -18.66 3.10 -3.77
C LYS A 88 -17.87 2.05 -4.52
N MET A 89 -16.91 1.46 -3.82
CA MET A 89 -16.33 0.20 -4.23
C MET A 89 -17.48 -0.69 -4.69
N PRO A 90 -17.45 -1.26 -5.91
CA PRO A 90 -18.26 -2.43 -6.17
C PRO A 90 -17.66 -3.52 -5.29
N ILE A 91 -18.11 -3.55 -4.03
CA ILE A 91 -18.17 -4.77 -3.27
C ILE A 91 -19.18 -5.60 -4.07
N THR A 92 -18.69 -6.61 -4.78
CA THR A 92 -19.55 -7.67 -5.29
C THR A 92 -20.17 -8.35 -4.06
N SER A 93 -21.28 -7.79 -3.58
CA SER A 93 -22.09 -8.39 -2.55
C SER A 93 -22.93 -9.50 -3.18
N GLU A 94 -22.96 -10.65 -2.48
CA GLU A 94 -23.91 -11.76 -2.63
C GLU A 94 -23.50 -12.86 -3.63
N ASP A 95 -22.49 -13.65 -3.25
CA ASP A 95 -22.65 -15.11 -3.23
C ASP A 95 -21.88 -15.68 -2.02
N ASP A 96 -22.64 -16.11 -1.00
CA ASP A 96 -22.16 -16.88 0.15
C ASP A 96 -21.81 -18.32 -0.29
N SER A 97 -20.63 -18.49 -0.90
CA SER A 97 -20.00 -19.82 -1.00
C SER A 97 -18.54 -19.70 -0.61
N GLU A 98 -18.17 -20.33 0.51
CA GLU A 98 -16.81 -20.67 0.96
C GLU A 98 -15.68 -19.94 0.21
N TYR A 99 -15.33 -18.74 0.66
CA TYR A 99 -14.08 -18.10 0.27
C TYR A 99 -12.98 -18.63 1.21
N GLU A 100 -12.45 -19.82 0.90
CA GLU A 100 -11.16 -20.21 1.42
C GLU A 100 -10.12 -19.17 0.98
N SER A 101 -9.27 -18.77 1.93
CA SER A 101 -8.19 -17.82 1.72
C SER A 101 -7.12 -18.42 0.81
N GLU A 102 -7.30 -18.35 -0.50
CA GLU A 102 -6.28 -18.68 -1.49
C GLU A 102 -6.20 -17.56 -2.53
N ASP A 103 -5.30 -16.62 -2.28
CA ASP A 103 -4.41 -16.02 -3.28
C ASP A 103 -3.48 -15.01 -2.56
N ASP A 104 -2.76 -15.54 -1.57
CA ASP A 104 -1.35 -15.18 -1.40
C ASP A 104 -0.70 -15.53 -2.74
N CYS A 105 -0.14 -14.55 -3.47
CA CYS A 105 0.55 -14.80 -4.73
C CYS A 105 1.91 -15.51 -4.50
N THR A 106 1.92 -16.47 -3.57
CA THR A 106 2.97 -17.45 -3.39
C THR A 106 3.08 -18.28 -4.64
N ILE A 107 4.13 -18.01 -5.40
CA ILE A 107 4.60 -18.92 -6.43
C ILE A 107 5.03 -20.20 -5.70
N VAL A 108 4.41 -21.31 -6.09
CA VAL A 108 4.69 -22.63 -5.55
C VAL A 108 5.16 -23.54 -6.68
N ASN A 109 6.03 -24.50 -6.37
CA ASN A 109 6.36 -25.55 -7.31
C ASN A 109 5.18 -26.52 -7.51
N GLU A 110 5.36 -27.51 -8.39
CA GLU A 110 4.40 -28.59 -8.64
C GLU A 110 4.03 -29.43 -7.40
N ASN A 111 4.82 -29.35 -6.32
CA ASN A 111 4.56 -30.01 -5.03
C ASN A 111 3.90 -29.08 -4.00
N GLY A 112 3.56 -27.84 -4.36
CA GLY A 112 2.99 -26.85 -3.44
C GLY A 112 4.01 -26.20 -2.49
N SER A 113 5.31 -26.40 -2.71
CA SER A 113 6.38 -25.79 -1.91
C SER A 113 6.61 -24.35 -2.33
N LYS A 114 6.70 -23.44 -1.37
CA LYS A 114 6.88 -21.99 -1.61
C LYS A 114 8.30 -21.67 -2.09
N GLU A 115 8.43 -20.66 -2.95
CA GLU A 115 9.73 -20.13 -3.33
C GLU A 115 10.49 -19.59 -2.11
N LEU A 116 11.68 -20.16 -1.85
CA LEU A 116 12.56 -19.75 -0.75
C LEU A 116 13.56 -18.68 -1.22
N HIS A 117 14.13 -18.84 -2.42
CA HIS A 117 15.10 -17.90 -2.98
C HIS A 117 15.23 -18.04 -4.50
N VAL A 118 15.41 -16.92 -5.21
CA VAL A 118 15.66 -16.86 -6.66
C VAL A 118 17.06 -16.30 -6.96
N TRP A 119 17.83 -16.97 -7.81
CA TRP A 119 19.12 -16.47 -8.33
C TRP A 119 19.08 -16.28 -9.84
N MET A 120 19.74 -15.23 -10.32
CA MET A 120 20.07 -15.08 -11.73
C MET A 120 21.50 -15.57 -11.98
N VAL A 121 21.67 -16.58 -12.83
CA VAL A 121 22.97 -17.21 -13.12
C VAL A 121 23.29 -17.07 -14.60
N SER A 122 24.44 -16.46 -14.93
CA SER A 122 24.88 -16.34 -16.32
C SER A 122 25.21 -17.71 -16.94
N SER A 123 24.89 -17.85 -18.23
CA SER A 123 25.22 -19.02 -19.02
C SER A 123 26.72 -19.21 -19.12
N SER A 124 27.18 -20.46 -19.04
CA SER A 124 28.59 -20.80 -19.20
C SER A 124 29.15 -20.52 -20.59
N CYS A 125 28.30 -20.38 -21.61
CA CYS A 125 28.70 -20.16 -23.01
C CYS A 125 28.45 -18.75 -23.53
N ASN A 126 27.65 -17.94 -22.83
CA ASN A 126 27.37 -16.56 -23.21
C ASN A 126 27.00 -15.72 -21.97
N SER A 127 27.83 -14.77 -21.60
CA SER A 127 27.59 -13.90 -20.45
C SER A 127 26.33 -13.03 -20.59
N ASP A 128 25.83 -12.82 -21.82
CA ASP A 128 24.62 -12.03 -22.10
C ASP A 128 23.32 -12.83 -21.89
N ILE A 129 23.43 -14.14 -21.64
CA ILE A 129 22.28 -15.00 -21.33
C ILE A 129 22.33 -15.31 -19.84
N THR A 130 21.24 -15.03 -19.13
CA THR A 130 21.05 -15.40 -17.72
C THR A 130 19.88 -16.34 -17.57
N TYR A 131 19.99 -17.26 -16.62
CA TYR A 131 18.96 -18.21 -16.24
C TYR A 131 18.50 -17.94 -14.83
N GLU A 132 17.20 -18.03 -14.60
CA GLU A 132 16.59 -18.01 -13.29
C GLU A 132 16.73 -19.40 -12.64
N VAL A 133 17.24 -19.43 -11.41
CA VAL A 133 17.32 -20.64 -10.58
C VAL A 133 16.55 -20.37 -9.31
N VAL A 134 15.51 -21.16 -9.04
CA VAL A 134 14.68 -21.04 -7.85
C VAL A 134 15.00 -22.19 -6.90
N LYS A 135 15.13 -21.91 -5.62
CA LYS A 135 15.12 -22.91 -4.54
C LYS A 135 13.84 -22.73 -3.75
N TYR A 136 13.22 -23.84 -3.38
CA TYR A 136 11.97 -23.88 -2.62
C TYR A 136 12.22 -24.35 -1.18
N GLU A 137 11.22 -24.23 -0.31
CA GLU A 137 11.30 -24.61 1.10
C GLU A 137 11.53 -26.12 1.32
N ASP A 138 11.00 -26.96 0.43
CA ASP A 138 11.21 -28.42 0.37
C ASP A 138 12.58 -28.84 -0.18
N ASP A 139 13.54 -27.90 -0.27
CA ASP A 139 14.87 -28.06 -0.86
C ASP A 139 14.88 -28.45 -2.36
N SER A 140 13.72 -28.49 -3.02
CA SER A 140 13.66 -28.66 -4.47
C SER A 140 14.21 -27.42 -5.19
N MET A 141 14.57 -27.59 -6.47
CA MET A 141 15.09 -26.51 -7.28
C MET A 141 14.48 -26.53 -8.68
N SER A 142 14.30 -25.36 -9.29
CA SER A 142 13.96 -25.23 -10.71
C SER A 142 14.92 -24.29 -11.43
N CYS A 143 14.98 -24.42 -12.75
CA CYS A 143 15.69 -23.46 -13.59
C CYS A 143 15.01 -23.31 -14.95
N ASP A 144 14.98 -22.09 -15.49
CA ASP A 144 14.39 -21.76 -16.81
C ASP A 144 15.32 -22.11 -18.00
N CYS A 145 16.47 -22.73 -17.74
CA CYS A 145 17.38 -23.16 -18.80
C CYS A 145 16.88 -24.42 -19.51
N LYS A 146 17.12 -24.54 -20.82
CA LYS A 146 16.77 -25.73 -21.62
C LYS A 146 17.32 -27.04 -21.05
N GLY A 147 18.48 -27.00 -20.39
CA GLY A 147 19.07 -28.18 -19.76
C GLY A 147 18.19 -28.75 -18.65
N PHE A 148 17.59 -27.86 -17.85
CA PHE A 148 16.67 -28.23 -16.79
C PHE A 148 15.32 -28.70 -17.37
N GLU A 149 14.79 -27.98 -18.37
CA GLU A 149 13.57 -28.38 -19.08
C GLU A 149 13.64 -29.82 -19.64
N HIS A 150 14.78 -30.22 -20.19
CA HIS A 150 14.93 -31.55 -20.79
C HIS A 150 15.26 -32.68 -19.81
N HIS A 151 15.87 -32.37 -18.66
CA HIS A 151 16.47 -33.39 -17.80
C HIS A 151 16.08 -33.29 -16.31
N GLY A 152 15.35 -32.25 -15.91
CA GLY A 152 15.08 -31.94 -14.50
C GLY A 152 16.33 -31.58 -13.70
N TRP A 153 17.45 -31.32 -14.37
CA TRP A 153 18.73 -30.98 -13.75
C TRP A 153 19.60 -30.12 -14.65
N CYS A 154 20.34 -29.18 -14.06
CA CYS A 154 21.35 -28.40 -14.77
C CYS A 154 22.52 -28.01 -13.86
N LYS A 155 23.64 -27.60 -14.47
CA LYS A 155 24.81 -27.09 -13.74
C LYS A 155 24.53 -25.82 -12.94
N HIS A 156 23.51 -25.02 -13.32
CA HIS A 156 23.14 -23.82 -12.58
C HIS A 156 22.49 -24.16 -11.23
N CYS A 157 21.58 -25.15 -11.20
CA CYS A 157 21.01 -25.68 -9.95
C CYS A 157 22.11 -26.35 -9.11
N GLU A 158 22.96 -27.18 -9.71
CA GLU A 158 24.04 -27.86 -8.98
C GLU A 158 24.99 -26.88 -8.28
N ALA A 159 25.32 -25.77 -8.94
CA ALA A 159 26.18 -24.72 -8.36
C ALA A 159 25.55 -24.01 -7.15
N LYS A 160 24.24 -24.15 -6.93
CA LYS A 160 23.48 -23.51 -5.85
C LYS A 160 22.92 -24.50 -4.82
N LYS A 161 23.02 -25.81 -5.08
CA LYS A 161 22.43 -26.87 -4.26
C LYS A 161 22.84 -26.82 -2.79
N ASP A 162 24.13 -26.59 -2.53
CA ASP A 162 24.70 -26.55 -1.18
C ASP A 162 24.67 -25.14 -0.55
N VAL A 163 24.06 -24.16 -1.21
CA VAL A 163 23.94 -22.80 -0.66
C VAL A 163 22.88 -22.82 0.44
N VAL A 164 23.33 -22.64 1.67
CA VAL A 164 22.46 -22.43 2.83
C VAL A 164 21.92 -21.01 2.78
N ILE A 165 20.62 -20.87 2.54
CA ILE A 165 19.90 -19.59 2.67
C ILE A 165 19.57 -19.40 4.14
N ASN A 166 20.38 -18.61 4.83
CA ASN A 166 19.96 -18.05 6.11
C ASN A 166 19.00 -16.92 5.80
N ILE A 167 17.71 -17.10 6.06
CA ILE A 167 16.74 -16.00 6.05
C ILE A 167 17.17 -15.06 7.18
N PRO A 168 17.72 -13.86 6.92
CA PRO A 168 17.97 -12.90 7.98
C PRO A 168 16.60 -12.39 8.42
N GLU A 169 16.16 -12.73 9.64
CA GLU A 169 15.02 -12.14 10.39
C GLU A 169 14.04 -11.27 9.59
N LEU A 170 13.43 -11.83 8.53
CA LEU A 170 12.27 -11.27 7.83
C LEU A 170 10.96 -11.66 8.54
N ILE A 171 11.06 -12.26 9.72
CA ILE A 171 9.95 -12.49 10.65
C ILE A 171 9.71 -11.26 11.54
N ALA A 172 10.75 -10.47 11.83
CA ALA A 172 10.62 -9.23 12.62
C ALA A 172 9.73 -8.13 11.98
N PRO A 173 9.72 -7.92 10.65
CA PRO A 173 8.81 -6.95 10.03
C PRO A 173 7.36 -7.42 10.00
N TYR A 174 7.07 -8.73 10.11
CA TYR A 174 5.70 -9.23 10.04
C TYR A 174 4.91 -8.93 11.32
N GLU A 175 5.55 -8.92 12.49
CA GLU A 175 4.90 -8.47 13.74
C GLU A 175 4.70 -6.94 13.77
N GLU A 176 5.65 -6.16 13.23
CA GLU A 176 5.49 -4.70 13.10
C GLU A 176 4.46 -4.32 12.01
N GLU A 177 4.43 -5.01 10.87
CA GLU A 177 3.43 -4.81 9.82
C GLU A 177 2.04 -5.18 10.29
N ASN A 178 1.85 -6.31 10.99
CA ASN A 178 0.54 -6.64 11.57
C ASN A 178 0.12 -5.68 12.68
N LYS A 179 1.07 -5.11 13.42
CA LYS A 179 0.81 -4.02 14.36
C LYS A 179 0.40 -2.74 13.63
N ILE A 180 1.07 -2.39 12.53
CA ILE A 180 0.73 -1.23 11.69
C ILE A 180 -0.62 -1.44 11.01
N ILE A 181 -0.93 -2.64 10.51
CA ILE A 181 -2.20 -2.99 9.89
C ILE A 181 -3.32 -2.94 10.93
N SER A 182 -3.13 -3.52 12.13
CA SER A 182 -4.12 -3.40 13.21
C SER A 182 -4.28 -1.96 13.73
N GLU A 183 -3.21 -1.15 13.74
CA GLU A 183 -3.28 0.28 14.03
C GLU A 183 -4.00 1.07 12.92
N ILE A 184 -3.84 0.69 11.65
CA ILE A 184 -4.51 1.27 10.48
C ILE A 184 -6.00 0.88 10.43
N GLU A 185 -6.32 -0.38 10.68
CA GLU A 185 -7.70 -0.89 10.81
C GLU A 185 -8.40 -0.30 12.04
N ALA A 186 -7.64 0.10 13.07
CA ALA A 186 -8.11 0.88 14.20
C ALA A 186 -8.10 2.40 13.98
N LEU A 187 -7.63 2.94 12.84
CA LEU A 187 -7.70 4.38 12.55
C LEU A 187 -9.12 4.97 12.58
N PRO A 188 -10.17 4.27 12.11
CA PRO A 188 -11.56 4.72 12.28
C PRO A 188 -11.96 4.86 13.76
N ASP A 189 -11.42 4.02 14.64
CA ASP A 189 -11.65 4.08 16.09
C ASP A 189 -10.74 5.11 16.76
N LEU A 190 -9.49 5.28 16.34
CA LEU A 190 -8.55 6.29 16.86
C LEU A 190 -9.00 7.73 16.56
N LEU A 191 -9.71 7.95 15.44
CA LEU A 191 -10.38 9.23 15.17
C LEU A 191 -11.63 9.45 16.05
N GLN A 192 -12.21 8.39 16.62
CA GLN A 192 -13.30 8.49 17.59
C GLN A 192 -12.81 8.63 19.04
N ASN A 193 -11.61 8.14 19.36
CA ASN A 193 -11.08 7.98 20.73
C ASN A 193 -10.77 9.27 21.51
N ASN A 194 -11.02 10.45 20.94
CA ASN A 194 -10.97 11.72 21.68
C ASN A 194 -12.19 12.62 21.43
N THR A 195 -13.26 12.07 20.86
CA THR A 195 -14.52 12.78 20.72
C THR A 195 -15.22 12.86 22.07
N ARG A 196 -15.34 14.06 22.63
CA ARG A 196 -16.04 14.29 23.90
C ARG A 196 -17.45 14.83 23.64
N LYS A 197 -18.44 14.23 24.29
CA LYS A 197 -19.84 14.64 24.21
C LYS A 197 -20.35 15.11 25.56
N TRP A 198 -21.11 16.20 25.58
CA TRP A 198 -21.81 16.72 26.75
C TRP A 198 -23.28 16.97 26.41
N PHE A 199 -24.16 16.69 27.37
CA PHE A 199 -25.58 17.04 27.28
C PHE A 199 -25.85 18.25 28.18
N VAL A 200 -26.44 19.30 27.61
CA VAL A 200 -26.70 20.58 28.29
C VAL A 200 -28.20 20.87 28.23
N GLU A 201 -28.80 21.12 29.38
CA GLU A 201 -30.21 21.53 29.47
C GLU A 201 -30.41 22.95 28.95
N SER A 202 -31.51 23.16 28.24
CA SER A 202 -31.89 24.48 27.75
C SER A 202 -32.26 25.39 28.91
N SER A 203 -31.68 26.60 28.94
CA SER A 203 -32.03 27.60 29.95
C SER A 203 -33.48 28.11 29.84
N SER A 204 -34.14 27.87 28.71
CA SER A 204 -35.52 28.31 28.45
C SER A 204 -36.57 27.21 28.56
N ASP A 205 -36.18 25.93 28.46
CA ASP A 205 -37.09 24.79 28.56
C ASP A 205 -36.39 23.59 29.23
N PRO A 206 -36.76 23.24 30.48
CA PRO A 206 -36.15 22.13 31.22
C PRO A 206 -36.27 20.77 30.52
N ASN A 207 -37.23 20.60 29.59
CA ASN A 207 -37.41 19.35 28.85
C ASN A 207 -36.54 19.26 27.58
N THR A 208 -35.84 20.33 27.22
CA THR A 208 -35.00 20.36 26.03
C THR A 208 -33.53 20.20 26.42
N GLN A 209 -32.86 19.20 25.87
CA GLN A 209 -31.40 19.00 26.02
C GLN A 209 -30.69 19.13 24.67
N TYR A 210 -29.48 19.69 24.71
CA TYR A 210 -28.61 19.83 23.55
C TYR A 210 -27.35 19.00 23.72
N GLU A 211 -26.93 18.31 22.65
CA GLU A 211 -25.66 17.60 22.59
C GLU A 211 -24.59 18.57 22.08
N VAL A 212 -23.47 18.66 22.80
CA VAL A 212 -22.25 19.38 22.40
C VAL A 212 -21.16 18.34 22.16
N THR A 213 -20.56 18.35 20.98
CA THR A 213 -19.50 17.39 20.59
C THR A 213 -18.21 18.16 20.30
N LYS A 214 -17.08 17.74 20.89
CA LYS A 214 -15.73 18.24 20.60
C LYS A 214 -14.93 17.14 19.93
N TYR A 215 -14.49 17.39 18.70
CA TYR A 215 -13.71 16.46 17.90
C TYR A 215 -12.21 16.55 18.24
N PRO A 216 -11.40 15.53 17.91
CA PRO A 216 -9.97 15.51 18.21
C PRO A 216 -9.18 16.67 17.58
N ASN A 217 -9.63 17.19 16.43
CA ASN A 217 -9.04 18.35 15.76
C ASN A 217 -9.34 19.70 16.46
N GLY A 218 -10.11 19.69 17.55
CA GLY A 218 -10.53 20.88 18.30
C GLY A 218 -11.80 21.54 17.79
N GLU A 219 -12.41 21.04 16.71
CA GLU A 219 -13.71 21.52 16.24
C GLU A 219 -14.81 21.13 17.22
N MET A 220 -15.85 21.95 17.27
CA MET A 220 -17.01 21.74 18.13
C MET A 220 -18.30 21.85 17.36
N THR A 221 -19.28 21.01 17.69
CA THR A 221 -20.66 21.07 17.18
C THR A 221 -21.66 21.08 18.33
N CYS A 222 -22.85 21.65 18.09
CA CYS A 222 -23.96 21.59 19.04
C CYS A 222 -25.30 21.43 18.31
N THR A 223 -26.22 20.66 18.88
CA THR A 223 -27.57 20.42 18.31
C THR A 223 -28.56 21.56 18.58
N CYS A 224 -28.14 22.68 19.17
CA CYS A 224 -29.01 23.83 19.38
C CYS A 224 -29.18 24.66 18.10
N LYS A 225 -30.36 25.28 17.93
CA LYS A 225 -30.66 26.16 16.78
C LYS A 225 -29.65 27.30 16.61
N GLY A 226 -29.13 27.84 17.72
CA GLY A 226 -28.11 28.90 17.68
C GLY A 226 -26.84 28.48 16.94
N PHE A 227 -26.39 27.24 17.18
CA PHE A 227 -25.23 26.68 16.50
C PHE A 227 -25.53 26.35 15.03
N GLU A 228 -26.74 25.87 14.74
CA GLU A 228 -27.19 25.61 13.37
C GLU A 228 -27.10 26.88 12.48
N HIS A 229 -27.57 28.02 12.99
CA HIS A 229 -27.60 29.28 12.24
C HIS A 229 -26.26 30.03 12.21
N HIS A 230 -25.48 29.99 13.29
CA HIS A 230 -24.31 30.87 13.44
C HIS A 230 -22.99 30.13 13.54
N LYS A 231 -23.00 28.79 13.52
CA LYS A 231 -21.82 27.92 13.78
C LYS A 231 -21.11 28.26 15.10
N TRP A 232 -21.86 28.84 16.04
CA TRP A 232 -21.40 29.24 17.36
C TRP A 232 -22.58 29.27 18.34
N CYS A 233 -22.33 28.87 19.60
CA CYS A 233 -23.29 29.04 20.68
C CYS A 233 -22.60 29.08 22.05
N LYS A 234 -23.30 29.60 23.07
CA LYS A 234 -22.81 29.64 24.46
C LYS A 234 -22.54 28.24 25.04
N HIS A 235 -23.27 27.21 24.60
CA HIS A 235 -23.04 25.84 25.05
C HIS A 235 -21.65 25.34 24.61
N CYS A 236 -21.22 25.62 23.37
CA CYS A 236 -19.87 25.27 22.92
C CYS A 236 -18.78 26.05 23.66
N GLU A 237 -19.04 27.33 23.96
CA GLU A 237 -18.06 28.20 24.65
C GLU A 237 -17.73 27.71 26.06
N GLN A 238 -18.71 27.14 26.77
CA GLN A 238 -18.52 26.55 28.10
C GLN A 238 -17.50 25.38 28.11
N TYR A 239 -17.38 24.62 27.01
CA TYR A 239 -16.51 23.44 26.91
C TYR A 239 -15.31 23.64 25.97
N LYS A 240 -15.02 24.89 25.62
CA LYS A 240 -13.94 25.25 24.69
C LYS A 240 -12.55 24.97 25.28
N ASN A 241 -12.39 25.17 26.59
CA ASN A 241 -11.13 25.02 27.33
C ASN A 241 -10.99 23.61 27.94
#